data_AF-A0AAX3UF66-F1
#
_entry.id   AF-A0AAX3UF66-F1
#
_cell.length_a   1.000
_cell.length_b   1.000
_cell.length_c   1.000
_cell.angle_alpha   90.00
_cell.angle_beta   90.00
_cell.angle_gamma   90.00
#
_symmetry.space_group_name_H-M   'P 1'
#
loop_
_entity.id
_entity.type
_entity.pdbx_description
1 polymer ?
#
loop_
_entity_poly.entity_id
_entity_poly.type
_entity_poly.pdbx_seq_one_letter_code
_entity_poly.pdbx_strand_id
1 'polypeptide(L)'
;MLIHNAFVYDEHGNALTYEYVKGGAIKYTHNKGNYAVLKAYNDIKIYAKKTINGKLFYRIAKDKPYYVKAANVGKKLKTQKVNISYTIKASKKSKVRLYNSKGKYLKKYIAKNKKVIFDQKKFIKDSVFYHIKSYGKGHAKSGYWVRKENINLKEKNK
;
A
#
# COMPACT_ATOMS: atom_id res chain seq x y z
N MET A 1 7.02 8.24 0.56
CA MET A 1 7.53 7.16 1.44
C MET A 1 6.35 6.32 1.88
N LEU A 2 6.57 5.07 2.31
CA LEU A 2 5.50 4.24 2.86
C LEU A 2 5.59 4.27 4.38
N ILE A 3 4.46 4.47 5.05
CA ILE A 3 4.38 4.37 6.51
C ILE A 3 4.04 2.93 6.91
N HIS A 4 4.56 2.42 8.02
CA HIS A 4 3.96 1.30 8.76
C HIS A 4 2.92 1.85 9.76
N ASN A 5 2.24 1.01 10.54
CA ASN A 5 1.33 1.53 11.55
C ASN A 5 2.11 2.45 12.50
N ALA A 6 1.69 3.71 12.61
CA ALA A 6 2.44 4.72 13.34
C ALA A 6 1.49 5.68 14.06
N PHE A 7 1.84 6.02 15.30
CA PHE A 7 1.27 7.19 15.95
C PHE A 7 1.78 8.47 15.30
N VAL A 8 0.95 9.51 15.32
CA VAL A 8 1.35 10.87 14.99
C VAL A 8 1.74 11.58 16.29
N TYR A 9 2.83 12.34 16.23
CA TYR A 9 3.41 13.03 17.37
C TYR A 9 3.41 14.54 17.15
N ASP A 10 3.41 15.30 18.23
CA ASP A 10 3.67 16.75 18.22
C ASP A 10 5.18 17.06 18.13
N GLU A 11 5.54 18.34 18.20
CA GLU A 11 6.92 18.79 18.12
C GLU A 11 7.80 18.48 19.34
N HIS A 12 7.18 18.06 20.44
CA HIS A 12 7.83 17.65 21.68
C HIS A 12 7.93 16.12 21.80
N GLY A 13 7.36 15.38 20.84
CA GLY A 13 7.41 13.92 20.78
C GLY A 13 6.30 13.23 21.58
N ASN A 14 5.26 13.97 21.98
CA ASN A 14 4.07 13.39 22.60
C ASN A 14 3.14 12.86 21.52
N ALA A 15 2.54 11.69 21.73
CA ALA A 15 1.58 11.14 20.79
C ALA A 15 0.30 12.00 20.80
N LEU A 16 -0.13 12.43 19.62
CA LEU A 16 -1.36 13.20 19.47
C LEU A 16 -2.56 12.28 19.65
N THR A 17 -3.54 12.79 20.39
CA THR A 17 -4.89 12.23 20.44
C THR A 17 -5.84 13.14 19.68
N TYR A 18 -7.02 12.63 19.38
CA TYR A 18 -8.09 13.38 18.75
C TYR A 18 -9.45 12.96 19.30
N GLU A 19 -10.37 13.91 19.28
CA GLU A 19 -11.78 13.71 19.62
C GLU A 19 -12.67 14.28 18.53
N TYR A 20 -13.86 13.71 18.40
CA TYR A 20 -14.92 14.27 17.58
C TYR A 20 -15.66 15.32 18.41
N VAL A 21 -15.73 16.54 17.90
CA VAL A 21 -16.54 17.60 18.51
C VAL A 21 -17.90 17.69 17.82
N LYS A 22 -18.83 18.47 18.41
CA LYS A 22 -20.19 18.68 17.88
C LYS A 22 -20.12 19.05 16.38
N GLY A 23 -20.85 18.30 15.55
CA GLY A 23 -20.81 18.45 14.09
C GLY A 23 -19.79 17.56 13.37
N GLY A 24 -19.10 16.64 14.06
CA GLY A 24 -18.21 15.64 13.44
C GLY A 24 -16.81 16.17 13.09
N ALA A 25 -16.49 17.42 13.45
CA ALA A 25 -15.15 17.97 13.29
C ALA A 25 -14.16 17.28 14.23
N ILE A 26 -12.89 17.22 13.81
CA ILE A 26 -11.81 16.61 14.59
C ILE A 26 -11.04 17.71 15.32
N LYS A 27 -10.94 17.58 16.64
CA LYS A 27 -10.05 18.39 17.48
C LYS A 27 -8.87 17.53 17.94
N TYR A 28 -7.65 17.99 17.70
CA TYR A 28 -6.44 17.35 18.22
C TYR A 28 -6.21 17.81 19.66
N THR A 29 -5.86 16.85 20.51
CA THR A 29 -5.68 17.00 21.96
C THR A 29 -4.43 16.26 22.40
N HIS A 30 -4.13 16.36 23.70
CA HIS A 30 -3.12 15.55 24.37
C HIS A 30 -3.81 14.70 25.44
N ASN A 31 -3.51 13.40 25.46
CA ASN A 31 -3.94 12.44 26.49
C ASN A 31 -5.47 12.27 26.68
N LYS A 32 -6.29 12.68 25.70
CA LYS A 32 -7.77 12.53 25.75
C LYS A 32 -8.32 12.13 24.39
N GLY A 33 -9.22 11.15 24.35
CA GLY A 33 -9.80 10.65 23.10
C GLY A 33 -8.94 9.57 22.43
N ASN A 34 -9.07 9.42 21.12
CA ASN A 34 -8.42 8.35 20.35
C ASN A 34 -7.04 8.78 19.86
N TYR A 35 -6.09 7.86 19.76
CA TYR A 35 -4.79 8.18 19.18
C TYR A 35 -4.88 8.50 17.68
N ALA A 36 -4.23 9.58 17.26
CA ALA A 36 -4.02 9.87 15.86
C ALA A 36 -3.02 8.87 15.28
N VAL A 37 -3.48 8.03 14.35
CA VAL A 37 -2.67 6.98 13.73
C VAL A 37 -2.65 7.10 12.22
N LEU A 38 -1.47 6.90 11.63
CA LEU A 38 -1.33 6.60 10.22
C LEU A 38 -1.30 5.09 10.01
N LYS A 39 -2.20 4.63 9.13
CA LYS A 39 -2.33 3.22 8.80
C LYS A 39 -1.19 2.78 7.89
N ALA A 40 -0.74 1.54 8.11
CA ALA A 40 0.30 0.92 7.32
C ALA A 40 0.01 1.01 5.81
N TYR A 41 1.11 1.21 5.07
CA TYR A 41 1.21 1.30 3.63
C TYR A 41 0.53 2.52 2.99
N ASN A 42 0.15 3.52 3.79
CA ASN A 42 -0.22 4.82 3.26
C ASN A 42 1.02 5.56 2.70
N ASP A 43 0.81 6.25 1.58
CA ASP A 43 1.81 7.16 1.03
C ASP A 43 1.86 8.42 1.89
N ILE A 44 3.06 8.78 2.34
CA ILE A 44 3.31 10.04 3.06
C ILE A 44 4.35 10.89 2.33
N LYS A 45 4.22 12.21 2.48
CA LYS A 45 5.21 13.20 2.11
C LYS A 45 5.98 13.61 3.36
N ILE A 46 7.30 13.60 3.27
CA ILE A 46 8.18 14.09 4.34
C ILE A 46 8.54 15.54 3.98
N TYR A 47 8.34 16.45 4.92
CA TYR A 47 8.64 17.87 4.76
C TYR A 47 9.92 18.28 5.48
N ALA A 48 10.23 17.63 6.61
CA ALA A 48 11.44 17.90 7.39
C ALA A 48 11.82 16.68 8.24
N LYS A 49 13.05 16.68 8.76
CA LYS A 49 13.54 15.71 9.75
C LYS A 49 13.81 16.45 11.07
N LYS A 50 13.53 15.83 12.21
CA LYS A 50 13.78 16.39 13.54
C LYS A 50 14.20 15.27 14.50
N THR A 51 15.19 15.52 15.34
CA THR A 51 15.51 14.62 16.46
C THR A 51 14.79 15.12 17.70
N ILE A 52 14.03 14.25 18.36
CA ILE A 52 13.28 14.56 19.58
C ILE A 52 13.58 13.44 20.57
N ASN A 53 14.06 13.77 21.77
CA ASN A 53 14.41 12.80 22.83
C ASN A 53 15.28 11.64 22.32
N GLY A 54 16.35 11.97 21.57
CA GLY A 54 17.30 11.00 21.00
C GLY A 54 16.76 10.14 19.86
N LYS A 55 15.52 10.34 19.40
CA LYS A 55 14.89 9.55 18.32
C LYS A 55 14.66 10.43 17.09
N LEU A 56 14.85 9.87 15.90
CA LEU A 56 14.61 10.57 14.64
C LEU A 56 13.12 10.52 14.27
N PHE A 57 12.57 11.69 13.93
CA PHE A 57 11.21 11.88 13.46
C PHE A 57 11.18 12.58 12.10
N TYR A 58 10.10 12.33 11.35
CA TYR A 58 9.80 12.97 10.07
C TYR A 58 8.53 13.79 10.16
N ARG A 59 8.60 15.06 9.74
CA ARG A 59 7.44 15.95 9.64
C ARG A 59 6.61 15.59 8.42
N ILE A 60 5.30 15.37 8.63
CA ILE A 60 4.37 14.84 7.62
C ILE A 60 3.32 15.85 7.15
N ALA A 61 3.32 17.07 7.69
CA ALA A 61 2.46 18.17 7.26
C ALA A 61 3.29 19.45 7.07
N LYS A 62 3.02 20.21 6.02
CA LYS A 62 3.76 21.45 5.70
C LYS A 62 3.51 22.53 6.75
N ASP A 63 2.25 22.72 7.13
CA ASP A 63 1.81 23.87 7.94
C ASP A 63 1.51 23.48 9.39
N LYS A 64 1.72 22.21 9.76
CA LYS A 64 1.49 21.71 11.12
C LYS A 64 2.70 20.94 11.65
N PRO A 65 2.97 21.00 12.96
CA PRO A 65 4.07 20.29 13.60
C PRO A 65 3.70 18.81 13.86
N TYR A 66 3.30 18.09 12.82
CA TYR A 66 2.93 16.67 12.93
C TYR A 66 4.07 15.78 12.47
N TYR A 67 4.41 14.83 13.32
CA TYR A 67 5.59 13.99 13.17
C TYR A 67 5.25 12.50 13.24
N VAL A 68 6.10 11.68 12.64
CA VAL A 68 6.12 10.22 12.82
C VAL A 68 7.54 9.76 13.08
N LYS A 69 7.72 8.70 13.87
CA LYS A 69 9.04 8.09 14.07
C LYS A 69 9.60 7.60 12.74
N ALA A 70 10.86 7.92 12.46
CA ALA A 70 11.53 7.51 11.23
C ALA A 70 11.60 5.99 11.07
N ALA A 71 11.69 5.25 12.19
CA ALA A 71 11.66 3.79 12.22
C ALA A 71 10.36 3.19 11.64
N ASN A 72 9.26 3.96 11.64
CA ASN A 72 7.99 3.53 11.07
C ASN A 72 7.84 3.93 9.60
N VAL A 73 8.89 4.45 8.96
CA VAL A 73 8.85 4.94 7.59
C VAL A 73 9.80 4.14 6.70
N GLY A 74 9.23 3.38 5.78
CA GLY A 74 9.93 2.62 4.77
C GLY A 74 10.07 3.35 3.44
N LYS A 75 11.00 2.87 2.62
CA LYS A 75 11.09 3.26 1.21
C LYS A 75 9.85 2.78 0.47
N LYS A 76 9.34 3.61 -0.44
CA LYS A 76 8.30 3.17 -1.37
C LYS A 76 8.90 2.17 -2.35
N LEU A 77 8.32 0.98 -2.42
CA LEU A 77 8.74 -0.03 -3.39
C LEU A 77 8.32 0.43 -4.79
N LYS A 78 9.31 0.55 -5.68
CA LYS A 78 9.09 0.95 -7.07
C LYS A 78 8.41 -0.19 -7.85
N THR A 79 7.65 0.18 -8.87
CA THR A 79 7.16 -0.78 -9.87
C THR A 79 8.35 -1.41 -10.59
N GLN A 80 8.39 -2.74 -10.63
CA GLN A 80 9.39 -3.51 -11.34
C GLN A 80 8.82 -3.98 -12.67
N LYS A 81 9.57 -3.82 -13.76
CA LYS A 81 9.21 -4.42 -15.05
C LYS A 81 9.49 -5.92 -14.99
N VAL A 82 8.57 -6.71 -15.54
CA VAL A 82 8.72 -8.16 -15.70
C VAL A 82 8.25 -8.55 -17.10
N ASN A 83 8.46 -9.79 -17.51
CA ASN A 83 7.85 -10.35 -18.72
C ASN A 83 7.58 -11.83 -18.47
N ILE A 84 6.45 -12.11 -17.82
CA ILE A 84 6.12 -13.46 -17.34
C ILE A 84 4.84 -13.93 -18.04
N SER A 85 4.94 -15.02 -18.81
CA SER A 85 3.77 -15.72 -19.32
C SER A 85 3.30 -16.77 -18.32
N TYR A 86 2.02 -16.77 -17.96
CA TYR A 86 1.46 -17.71 -16.99
C TYR A 86 0.05 -18.17 -17.38
N THR A 87 -0.26 -19.44 -17.11
CA THR A 87 -1.61 -19.98 -17.29
C THR A 87 -2.33 -20.03 -15.95
N ILE A 88 -3.48 -19.38 -15.87
CA ILE A 88 -4.25 -19.25 -14.63
C ILE A 88 -4.84 -20.59 -14.20
N LYS A 89 -4.41 -21.09 -13.04
CA LYS A 89 -4.91 -22.32 -12.41
C LYS A 89 -6.05 -22.03 -11.41
N ALA A 90 -7.12 -21.38 -11.86
CA ALA A 90 -8.27 -21.06 -11.00
C ALA A 90 -9.15 -22.30 -10.74
N SER A 91 -9.79 -22.37 -9.58
CA SER A 91 -10.82 -23.37 -9.24
C SER A 91 -12.03 -22.73 -8.55
N LYS A 92 -13.10 -23.52 -8.28
CA LYS A 92 -14.24 -23.04 -7.47
C LYS A 92 -13.80 -22.54 -6.08
N LYS A 93 -12.79 -23.19 -5.47
CA LYS A 93 -12.23 -22.85 -4.15
C LYS A 93 -11.13 -21.79 -4.22
N SER A 94 -10.44 -21.65 -5.34
CA SER A 94 -9.29 -20.75 -5.54
C SER A 94 -9.48 -19.88 -6.79
N LYS A 95 -10.51 -19.03 -6.76
CA LYS A 95 -10.75 -18.06 -7.84
C LYS A 95 -9.67 -16.97 -7.81
N VAL A 96 -9.25 -16.50 -8.99
CA VAL A 96 -8.25 -15.44 -9.11
C VAL A 96 -8.94 -14.10 -9.33
N ARG A 97 -8.88 -13.24 -8.31
CA ARG A 97 -9.54 -11.94 -8.26
C ARG A 97 -8.78 -10.90 -9.09
N LEU A 98 -9.52 -10.03 -9.77
CA LEU A 98 -8.99 -8.89 -10.52
C LEU A 98 -9.09 -7.59 -9.70
N TYR A 99 -8.00 -6.81 -9.74
CA TYR A 99 -7.85 -5.58 -8.98
C TYR A 99 -7.47 -4.42 -9.90
N ASN A 100 -7.69 -3.18 -9.45
CA ASN A 100 -7.14 -2.00 -10.11
C ASN A 100 -5.69 -1.72 -9.65
N SER A 101 -5.09 -0.67 -10.23
CA SER A 101 -3.71 -0.24 -9.92
C SER A 101 -3.49 0.24 -8.48
N LYS A 102 -4.55 0.42 -7.70
CA LYS A 102 -4.55 0.78 -6.26
C LYS A 102 -4.86 -0.42 -5.35
N GLY A 103 -4.99 -1.63 -5.92
CA GLY A 103 -5.29 -2.85 -5.15
C GLY A 103 -6.75 -2.95 -4.70
N LYS A 104 -7.68 -2.17 -5.28
CA LYS A 104 -9.12 -2.34 -5.03
C LYS A 104 -9.65 -3.52 -5.84
N TYR A 105 -10.31 -4.45 -5.16
CA TYR A 105 -10.96 -5.58 -5.81
C TYR A 105 -12.12 -5.10 -6.70
N LEU A 106 -12.15 -5.54 -7.95
CA LEU A 106 -13.11 -5.09 -8.96
C LEU A 106 -14.36 -5.97 -9.06
N LYS A 107 -14.57 -6.91 -8.12
CA LYS A 107 -15.66 -7.91 -8.17
C LYS A 107 -15.64 -8.77 -9.44
N LYS A 108 -14.48 -8.89 -10.09
CA LYS A 108 -14.26 -9.69 -11.30
C LYS A 108 -13.21 -10.76 -11.05
N TYR A 109 -13.34 -11.86 -11.79
CA TYR A 109 -12.38 -12.96 -11.75
C TYR A 109 -11.83 -13.20 -13.15
N ILE A 110 -10.60 -13.69 -13.20
CA ILE A 110 -10.03 -14.21 -14.45
C ILE A 110 -10.45 -15.67 -14.63
N ALA A 111 -10.72 -16.05 -15.88
CA ALA A 111 -11.15 -17.39 -16.23
C ALA A 111 -10.06 -18.45 -15.98
N LYS A 112 -10.49 -19.68 -15.67
CA LYS A 112 -9.61 -20.85 -15.54
C LYS A 112 -8.91 -21.12 -16.88
N ASN A 113 -7.67 -21.59 -16.80
CA ASN A 113 -6.81 -21.94 -17.94
C ASN A 113 -6.54 -20.78 -18.91
N LYS A 114 -6.85 -19.53 -18.53
CA LYS A 114 -6.53 -18.36 -19.34
C LYS A 114 -5.02 -18.09 -19.28
N LYS A 115 -4.38 -17.95 -20.45
CA LYS A 115 -2.99 -17.51 -20.55
C LYS A 115 -2.92 -15.99 -20.40
N VAL A 116 -1.98 -15.50 -19.60
CA VAL A 116 -1.73 -14.08 -19.37
C VAL A 116 -0.26 -13.75 -19.50
N ILE A 117 0.02 -12.51 -19.90
CA ILE A 117 1.36 -11.93 -19.89
C ILE A 117 1.37 -10.83 -18.83
N PHE A 118 2.26 -10.97 -17.85
CA PHE A 118 2.55 -9.94 -16.87
C PHE A 118 3.74 -9.10 -17.30
N ASP A 119 3.61 -7.78 -17.25
CA ASP A 119 4.67 -6.84 -17.63
C ASP A 119 5.20 -5.98 -16.47
N GLN A 120 4.47 -5.96 -15.35
CA GLN A 120 4.86 -5.23 -14.16
C GLN A 120 4.53 -6.02 -12.90
N LYS A 121 5.34 -5.85 -11.87
CA LYS A 121 4.99 -6.19 -10.49
C LYS A 121 5.27 -5.03 -9.56
N LYS A 122 4.43 -4.86 -8.54
CA LYS A 122 4.66 -3.86 -7.49
C LYS A 122 4.03 -4.29 -6.18
N PHE A 123 4.54 -3.74 -5.10
CA PHE A 123 3.91 -3.89 -3.80
C PHE A 123 2.74 -2.91 -3.68
N ILE A 124 1.57 -3.41 -3.30
CA ILE A 124 0.39 -2.62 -3.00
C ILE A 124 -0.12 -3.08 -1.64
N LYS A 125 -0.15 -2.17 -0.68
CA LYS A 125 -0.45 -2.49 0.73
C LYS A 125 0.52 -3.54 1.27
N ASP A 126 0.02 -4.72 1.61
CA ASP A 126 0.74 -5.82 2.25
C ASP A 126 1.11 -6.93 1.26
N SER A 127 0.99 -6.72 -0.05
CA SER A 127 1.18 -7.79 -1.02
C SER A 127 1.74 -7.36 -2.36
N VAL A 128 2.34 -8.33 -3.05
CA VAL A 128 2.84 -8.15 -4.40
C VAL A 128 1.68 -8.36 -5.38
N PHE A 129 1.54 -7.43 -6.32
CA PHE A 129 0.59 -7.53 -7.42
C PHE A 129 1.33 -7.56 -8.74
N TYR A 130 0.80 -8.34 -9.69
CA TYR A 130 1.25 -8.40 -11.08
C TYR A 130 0.21 -7.74 -11.99
N HIS A 131 0.67 -6.86 -12.87
CA HIS A 131 -0.16 -6.24 -13.91
C HIS A 131 -0.30 -7.16 -15.10
N ILE A 132 -1.53 -7.36 -15.57
CA ILE A 132 -1.84 -8.14 -16.77
C ILE A 132 -1.75 -7.22 -17.98
N LYS A 133 -0.65 -7.32 -18.72
CA LYS A 133 -0.47 -6.64 -20.01
C LYS A 133 -1.53 -7.08 -21.00
N SER A 134 -1.70 -8.39 -21.17
CA SER A 134 -2.65 -8.98 -22.12
C SER A 134 -3.01 -10.42 -21.74
N TYR A 135 -4.05 -10.94 -22.37
CA TYR A 135 -4.51 -12.33 -22.22
C TYR A 135 -3.92 -13.29 -23.27
N GLY A 136 -2.64 -13.08 -23.62
CA GLY A 136 -1.95 -13.77 -24.71
C GLY A 136 -1.39 -12.82 -25.77
N LYS A 137 -0.60 -13.34 -26.71
CA LYS A 137 0.01 -12.56 -27.79
C LYS A 137 -1.11 -12.10 -28.75
N GLY A 138 -1.22 -10.79 -29.01
CA GLY A 138 -2.24 -10.22 -29.92
C GLY A 138 -3.56 -9.77 -29.29
N HIS A 139 -3.75 -9.90 -27.97
CA HIS A 139 -4.99 -9.46 -27.31
C HIS A 139 -4.92 -8.06 -26.69
N ALA A 140 -6.08 -7.40 -26.57
CA ALA A 140 -6.25 -6.07 -25.98
C ALA A 140 -5.65 -5.96 -24.56
N LYS A 141 -5.17 -4.75 -24.24
CA LYS A 141 -4.56 -4.44 -22.93
C LYS A 141 -5.62 -4.50 -21.83
N SER A 142 -5.36 -5.24 -20.75
CA SER A 142 -6.40 -5.47 -19.73
C SER A 142 -6.40 -4.47 -18.57
N GLY A 143 -5.27 -3.79 -18.29
CA GLY A 143 -5.17 -2.80 -17.20
C GLY A 143 -5.33 -3.37 -15.78
N TYR A 144 -5.64 -4.67 -15.65
CA TYR A 144 -5.95 -5.32 -14.38
C TYR A 144 -4.71 -5.83 -13.67
N TRP A 145 -4.85 -5.99 -12.36
CA TRP A 145 -3.82 -6.50 -11.47
C TRP A 145 -4.31 -7.75 -10.75
N VAL A 146 -3.39 -8.66 -10.42
CA VAL A 146 -3.65 -9.88 -9.64
C VAL A 146 -2.66 -9.98 -8.49
N ARG A 147 -3.13 -10.42 -7.32
CA ARG A 147 -2.30 -10.60 -6.12
C ARG A 147 -1.44 -11.86 -6.28
N LYS A 148 -0.18 -11.84 -5.85
CA LYS A 148 0.76 -12.97 -5.95
C LYS A 148 0.18 -14.21 -5.28
N GLU A 149 -0.44 -14.10 -4.11
CA GLU A 149 -0.96 -15.29 -3.42
C GLU A 149 -2.14 -15.96 -4.16
N ASN A 150 -2.83 -15.24 -5.05
CA ASN A 150 -3.88 -15.84 -5.88
C ASN A 150 -3.33 -16.61 -7.08
N ILE A 151 -2.02 -16.51 -7.36
CA ILE A 151 -1.37 -17.16 -8.50
C ILE A 151 -0.11 -17.89 -8.02
N ASN A 152 -0.05 -19.20 -8.21
CA ASN A 152 1.13 -19.99 -7.81
C ASN A 152 2.27 -19.83 -8.83
N LEU A 153 2.76 -18.59 -8.97
CA LEU A 153 3.90 -18.22 -9.78
C LEU A 153 5.18 -18.67 -9.09
N LYS A 154 5.82 -19.71 -9.65
CA LYS A 154 7.22 -20.02 -9.34
C LYS A 154 8.09 -19.05 -10.14
N GLU A 155 8.56 -17.98 -9.50
CA GLU A 155 9.60 -17.14 -10.09
C GLU A 155 10.88 -18.01 -10.18
N LYS A 156 11.40 -18.22 -11.39
CA LYS A 156 12.77 -18.74 -11.52
C LYS A 156 13.68 -17.62 -11.05
N ASN A 157 14.27 -17.77 -9.87
CA ASN A 157 15.37 -16.92 -9.45
C ASN A 157 16.50 -17.15 -10.47
N LYS A 158 16.86 -16.10 -11.21
CA LYS A 158 18.13 -16.04 -11.93
C LYS A 158 19.17 -15.49 -10.97
#